data_AF-A0A512J3D5-F1
#
_entry.id   AF-A0A512J3D5-F1
#
_cell.length_a   1.000
_cell.length_b   1.000
_cell.length_c   1.000
_cell.angle_alpha   90.00
_cell.angle_beta   90.00
_cell.angle_gamma   90.00
#
_symmetry.space_group_name_H-M   'P 1'
#
loop_
_entity.id
_entity.type
_entity.pdbx_description
1 polymer ?
#
loop_
_entity_poly.entity_id
_entity_poly.type
_entity_poly.pdbx_seq_one_letter_code
_entity_poly.pdbx_strand_id
1 'polypeptide(L)'
;MPTDISDLILRQAISDTYDDAIAYFKLRSESASSSHEKLLATLQAKEFATGKLMLDILIDQDGETFMGPAAANTVIQSLANILEVLDRKQFPLTCWRALDVMMLSQTAPCICEEGFKSEPLPVLH
;
A
#
# COMPACT_ATOMS: atom_id res chain seq x y z
N MET A 1 16.91 -18.06 -14.51
CA MET A 1 17.17 -18.06 -13.05
C MET A 1 15.84 -17.80 -12.36
N PRO A 2 15.48 -18.51 -11.29
CA PRO A 2 14.33 -18.12 -10.49
C PRO A 2 14.70 -16.78 -9.84
N THR A 3 13.91 -15.74 -10.10
CA THR A 3 14.04 -14.47 -9.40
C THR A 3 13.69 -14.77 -7.94
N ASP A 4 14.71 -14.75 -7.08
CA ASP A 4 14.50 -14.87 -5.65
C ASP A 4 13.58 -13.72 -5.24
N ILE A 5 12.39 -14.03 -4.74
CA ILE A 5 11.39 -13.04 -4.30
C ILE A 5 11.95 -12.19 -3.15
N SER A 6 13.06 -12.65 -2.55
CA SER A 6 13.77 -12.02 -1.44
C SER A 6 14.41 -10.65 -1.72
N ASP A 7 14.52 -10.22 -2.99
CA ASP A 7 15.11 -8.90 -3.35
C ASP A 7 14.07 -7.86 -3.82
N LEU A 8 12.77 -8.09 -3.57
CA LEU A 8 11.75 -7.08 -3.85
C LEU A 8 11.74 -6.02 -2.75
N ILE A 9 12.37 -4.88 -3.07
CA ILE A 9 12.28 -3.63 -2.31
C ILE A 9 10.79 -3.33 -2.02
N LEU A 10 10.43 -3.15 -0.74
CA LEU A 10 9.05 -2.98 -0.26
C LEU A 10 8.25 -1.97 -1.10
N ARG A 11 8.85 -0.81 -1.43
CA ARG A 11 8.25 0.22 -2.30
C ARG A 11 7.83 -0.34 -3.66
N GLN A 12 8.67 -1.16 -4.27
CA GLN A 12 8.38 -1.77 -5.57
C GLN A 12 7.22 -2.77 -5.46
N ALA A 13 7.25 -3.64 -4.43
CA ALA A 13 6.18 -4.62 -4.21
C ALA A 13 4.81 -3.95 -3.97
N ILE A 14 4.79 -2.85 -3.20
CA ILE A 14 3.61 -2.00 -3.02
C ILE A 14 3.20 -1.38 -4.36
N SER A 15 4.12 -0.73 -5.07
CA SER A 15 3.87 -0.09 -6.36
C SER A 15 3.25 -1.06 -7.38
N ASP A 16 3.77 -2.27 -7.48
CA ASP A 16 3.27 -3.32 -8.38
C ASP A 16 1.84 -3.74 -8.00
N THR A 17 1.55 -3.84 -6.69
CA THR A 17 0.21 -4.12 -6.19
C THR A 17 -0.78 -3.02 -6.57
N TYR A 18 -0.38 -1.75 -6.47
CA TYR A 18 -1.19 -0.63 -6.95
C TYR A 18 -1.41 -0.70 -8.46
N ASP A 19 -0.37 -1.01 -9.26
CA ASP A 19 -0.49 -1.13 -10.70
C ASP A 19 -1.49 -2.23 -11.12
N ASP A 20 -1.42 -3.39 -10.47
CA ASP A 20 -2.38 -4.48 -10.70
C ASP A 20 -3.82 -4.04 -10.35
N ALA A 21 -4.02 -3.35 -9.22
CA ALA A 21 -5.34 -2.85 -8.81
C ALA A 21 -5.87 -1.77 -9.77
N ILE A 22 -5.02 -0.85 -10.21
CA ILE A 22 -5.38 0.20 -11.18
C ILE A 22 -5.78 -0.43 -12.52
N ALA A 23 -5.00 -1.41 -13.00
CA ALA A 23 -5.29 -2.12 -14.24
C ALA A 23 -6.65 -2.84 -14.17
N TYR A 24 -6.93 -3.51 -13.05
CA TYR A 24 -8.23 -4.15 -12.82
C TYR A 24 -9.40 -3.16 -12.92
N PHE A 25 -9.33 -2.02 -12.23
CA PHE A 25 -10.43 -1.06 -12.25
C PHE A 25 -10.57 -0.32 -13.59
N LYS A 26 -9.48 -0.14 -14.34
CA LYS A 26 -9.55 0.34 -15.73
C LYS A 26 -10.31 -0.64 -16.62
N LEU A 27 -9.92 -1.92 -16.61
CA LEU A 27 -10.61 -2.97 -17.37
C LEU A 27 -12.09 -3.08 -16.97
N ARG A 28 -12.39 -3.03 -15.66
CA ARG A 28 -13.77 -3.05 -15.16
C ARG A 28 -14.59 -1.84 -15.65
N SER A 29 -13.98 -0.66 -15.75
CA SER A 29 -14.64 0.53 -16.28
C SER A 29 -14.96 0.41 -17.78
N GLU A 30 -14.10 -0.29 -18.53
CA GLU A 30 -14.27 -0.53 -19.97
C GLU A 30 -15.36 -1.58 -20.24
N SER A 31 -15.44 -2.62 -19.39
CA SER A 31 -16.44 -3.68 -19.49
C SER A 31 -17.76 -3.37 -18.77
N ALA A 32 -17.89 -2.22 -18.11
CA ALA A 32 -19.07 -1.86 -17.33
C ALA A 32 -20.30 -1.66 -18.23
N SER A 33 -21.44 -2.21 -17.80
CA SER A 33 -22.69 -2.17 -18.57
C SER A 33 -23.45 -0.86 -18.40
N SER A 34 -23.25 -0.18 -17.26
CA SER A 34 -23.92 1.06 -16.90
C SER A 34 -22.93 2.22 -16.65
N SER A 35 -23.40 3.44 -16.89
CA SER A 35 -22.63 4.66 -16.60
C SER A 35 -22.24 4.78 -15.13
N HIS A 36 -23.09 4.28 -14.22
CA HIS A 36 -22.83 4.31 -12.78
C HIS A 36 -21.66 3.38 -12.40
N GLU A 37 -21.68 2.13 -12.88
CA GLU A 37 -20.57 1.18 -12.67
C GLU A 37 -19.26 1.70 -13.25
N LYS A 38 -19.30 2.28 -14.45
CA LYS A 38 -18.13 2.88 -15.09
C LYS A 38 -17.55 4.01 -14.25
N LEU A 39 -18.41 4.88 -13.69
CA LEU A 39 -17.97 5.97 -12.82
C LEU A 39 -17.30 5.44 -11.56
N LEU A 40 -17.90 4.48 -10.86
CA LEU A 40 -17.33 3.89 -9.65
C LEU A 40 -15.97 3.24 -9.91
N ALA A 41 -15.85 2.45 -10.98
CA ALA A 41 -14.59 1.82 -11.35
C ALA A 41 -13.51 2.87 -11.71
N THR A 42 -13.89 3.94 -12.41
CA THR A 42 -12.99 5.05 -12.74
C THR A 42 -12.51 5.78 -11.48
N LEU A 43 -13.39 6.02 -10.51
CA LEU A 43 -13.01 6.67 -9.25
C LEU A 43 -12.04 5.80 -8.46
N GLN A 44 -12.30 4.49 -8.37
CA GLN A 44 -11.43 3.57 -7.67
C GLN A 44 -10.02 3.50 -8.28
N ALA A 45 -9.93 3.44 -9.62
CA ALA A 45 -8.64 3.48 -10.32
C ALA A 45 -7.86 4.79 -10.03
N LYS A 46 -8.56 5.94 -9.92
CA LYS A 46 -7.94 7.23 -9.60
C LYS A 46 -7.47 7.31 -8.14
N GLU A 47 -8.23 6.75 -7.21
CA GLU A 47 -7.85 6.69 -5.80
C GLU A 47 -6.54 5.90 -5.65
N PHE A 48 -6.45 4.72 -6.27
CA PHE A 48 -5.23 3.92 -6.23
C PHE A 48 -4.07 4.55 -6.99
N ALA A 49 -4.31 5.21 -8.13
CA ALA A 49 -3.27 5.98 -8.79
C ALA A 49 -2.71 7.10 -7.90
N THR A 50 -3.57 7.75 -7.11
CA THR A 50 -3.15 8.77 -6.15
C THR A 50 -2.33 8.17 -5.02
N GLY A 51 -2.78 7.05 -4.43
CA GLY A 51 -2.03 6.35 -3.38
C GLY A 51 -0.64 5.89 -3.85
N LYS A 52 -0.54 5.39 -5.09
CA LYS A 52 0.75 5.01 -5.71
C LYS A 52 1.71 6.19 -5.80
N LEU A 53 1.24 7.37 -6.22
CA LEU A 53 2.07 8.57 -6.34
C LEU A 53 2.58 9.08 -4.98
N MET A 54 1.92 8.71 -3.89
CA MET A 54 2.35 9.09 -2.53
C MET A 54 3.45 8.17 -1.99
N LEU A 55 3.82 7.06 -2.63
CA LEU A 55 4.80 6.14 -2.06
C LEU A 55 6.17 6.78 -1.82
N ASP A 56 6.60 7.71 -2.68
CA ASP A 56 7.88 8.41 -2.54
C ASP A 56 7.96 9.34 -1.33
N ILE A 57 6.82 9.72 -0.73
CA ILE A 57 6.76 10.51 0.51
C ILE A 57 6.47 9.64 1.74
N LEU A 58 6.00 8.41 1.55
CA LEU A 58 5.62 7.49 2.62
C LEU A 58 6.73 6.48 2.94
N ILE A 59 7.64 6.22 2.00
CA ILE A 59 8.72 5.26 2.11
C ILE A 59 10.03 6.00 1.87
N ASP A 60 11.05 5.74 2.69
CA ASP A 60 12.39 6.32 2.56
C ASP A 60 13.10 5.85 1.30
N GLN A 61 14.14 6.55 0.87
CA GLN A 61 14.87 6.32 -0.38
C GLN A 61 15.49 4.92 -0.50
N ASP A 62 15.72 4.22 0.61
CA ASP A 62 16.10 2.80 0.62
C ASP A 62 15.01 1.89 0.00
N GLY A 63 13.77 2.36 0.01
CA GLY A 63 12.60 1.67 -0.47
C GLY A 63 12.10 0.56 0.47
N GLU A 64 12.67 0.43 1.67
CA GLU A 64 12.39 -0.62 2.66
C GLU A 64 11.85 -0.07 3.98
N THR A 65 12.12 1.20 4.28
CA THR A 65 11.74 1.84 5.55
C THR A 65 10.59 2.83 5.35
N PHE A 66 9.54 2.76 6.17
CA PHE A 66 8.48 3.78 6.16
C PHE A 66 8.94 5.08 6.83
N MET A 67 8.44 6.23 6.32
CA MET A 67 8.65 7.58 6.87
C MET A 67 7.87 7.84 8.17
N GLY A 68 7.75 6.82 9.02
CA GLY A 68 7.08 6.83 10.31
C GLY A 68 5.83 5.94 10.38
N PRO A 69 5.29 5.69 11.59
CA PRO A 69 4.15 4.78 11.78
C PRO A 69 2.88 5.21 11.06
N ALA A 70 2.65 6.53 10.93
CA ALA A 70 1.50 7.05 10.20
C ALA A 70 1.57 6.69 8.70
N ALA A 71 2.77 6.73 8.11
CA ALA A 71 2.97 6.36 6.72
C ALA A 71 2.72 4.87 6.49
N ALA A 72 3.24 4.01 7.37
CA ALA A 72 2.96 2.57 7.35
C ALA A 72 1.45 2.28 7.44
N ASN A 73 0.75 2.92 8.38
CA ASN A 73 -0.70 2.76 8.54
C ASN A 73 -1.48 3.19 7.29
N THR A 74 -1.10 4.31 6.65
CA THR A 74 -1.71 4.75 5.40
C THR A 74 -1.58 3.70 4.30
N VAL A 75 -0.39 3.15 4.11
CA VAL A 75 -0.15 2.10 3.10
C VAL A 75 -0.92 0.82 3.43
N ILE A 76 -0.85 0.34 4.67
CA ILE A 76 -1.56 -0.87 5.12
C ILE A 76 -3.07 -0.73 4.93
N GLN A 77 -3.64 0.41 5.30
CA GLN A 77 -5.07 0.65 5.11
C GLN A 77 -5.45 0.69 3.63
N SER A 78 -4.61 1.28 2.77
CA SER A 78 -4.88 1.29 1.33
C SER A 78 -4.81 -0.12 0.72
N LEU A 79 -3.83 -0.95 1.13
CA LEU A 79 -3.74 -2.36 0.73
C LEU A 79 -4.96 -3.17 1.21
N ALA A 80 -5.45 -2.90 2.43
CA ALA A 80 -6.68 -3.50 2.94
C ALA A 80 -7.91 -3.09 2.09
N ASN A 81 -7.99 -1.82 1.68
CA ASN A 81 -9.05 -1.36 0.79
C ASN A 81 -8.99 -2.08 -0.56
N ILE A 82 -7.80 -2.29 -1.14
CA ILE A 82 -7.62 -3.10 -2.35
C ILE A 82 -8.20 -4.51 -2.16
N LEU A 83 -7.87 -5.17 -1.05
CA LEU A 83 -8.37 -6.53 -0.73
C LEU A 83 -9.88 -6.62 -0.50
N GLU A 84 -10.52 -5.52 -0.13
CA GLU A 84 -11.97 -5.41 0.06
C GLU A 84 -12.71 -5.24 -1.27
N VAL A 85 -12.16 -4.43 -2.18
CA VAL A 85 -12.86 -4.06 -3.43
C VAL A 85 -12.55 -4.96 -4.63
N LEU A 86 -11.46 -5.75 -4.57
CA LEU A 86 -11.13 -6.72 -5.60
C LEU A 86 -12.08 -7.92 -5.58
N ASP A 87 -12.48 -8.37 -6.77
CA ASP A 87 -13.18 -9.65 -6.91
C ASP A 87 -12.16 -10.80 -6.83
N ARG A 88 -12.09 -11.42 -5.65
CA ARG A 88 -11.18 -12.53 -5.34
C ARG A 88 -11.34 -13.74 -6.25
N LYS A 89 -12.53 -13.94 -6.85
CA LYS A 89 -12.78 -15.07 -7.76
C LYS A 89 -12.21 -14.79 -9.15
N GLN A 90 -12.24 -13.53 -9.58
CA GLN A 90 -11.75 -13.13 -10.91
C GLN A 90 -10.25 -12.86 -10.91
N PHE A 91 -9.69 -12.33 -9.81
CA PHE A 91 -8.28 -11.94 -9.71
C PHE A 91 -7.59 -12.49 -8.44
N PRO A 92 -7.55 -13.82 -8.26
CA PRO A 92 -7.00 -14.44 -7.06
C PRO A 92 -5.51 -14.13 -6.85
N LEU A 93 -4.73 -13.98 -7.94
CA LEU A 93 -3.31 -13.66 -7.87
C LEU A 93 -3.06 -12.23 -7.34
N THR A 94 -3.83 -11.24 -7.81
CA THR A 94 -3.73 -9.86 -7.33
C THR A 94 -4.12 -9.77 -5.85
N CYS A 95 -5.17 -10.48 -5.43
CA CYS A 95 -5.54 -10.55 -4.03
C CYS A 95 -4.46 -11.22 -3.16
N TRP A 96 -3.83 -12.30 -3.65
CA TRP A 96 -2.75 -12.94 -2.93
C TRP A 96 -1.53 -12.02 -2.79
N ARG A 97 -1.13 -11.32 -3.86
CA ARG A 97 -0.05 -10.32 -3.82
C ARG A 97 -0.35 -9.18 -2.85
N ALA A 98 -1.56 -8.63 -2.90
CA ALA A 98 -1.95 -7.56 -1.99
C ALA A 98 -1.92 -8.00 -0.51
N LEU A 99 -2.28 -9.26 -0.23
CA LEU A 99 -2.18 -9.83 1.11
C LEU A 99 -0.72 -9.98 1.56
N ASP A 100 0.13 -10.52 0.69
CA ASP A 100 1.56 -10.73 0.95
C ASP A 100 2.28 -9.40 1.23
N VAL A 101 2.04 -8.40 0.37
CA VAL A 101 2.60 -7.06 0.53
C VAL A 101 2.06 -6.35 1.76
N MET A 102 0.79 -6.56 2.13
CA MET A 102 0.24 -6.05 3.39
C MET A 102 0.94 -6.68 4.60
N MET A 103 1.21 -7.99 4.58
CA MET A 103 1.96 -8.66 5.65
C MET A 103 3.40 -8.15 5.74
N LEU A 104 4.09 -7.99 4.62
CA LEU A 104 5.42 -7.38 4.57
C LEU A 104 5.40 -5.98 5.17
N SER A 105 4.43 -5.15 4.78
CA SER A 105 4.26 -3.78 5.28
C SER A 105 4.04 -3.71 6.79
N GLN A 106 3.37 -4.70 7.40
CA GLN A 106 3.16 -4.74 8.86
C GLN A 106 4.45 -5.01 9.65
N THR A 107 5.47 -5.56 9.00
CA THR A 107 6.76 -5.92 9.62
C THR A 107 7.91 -5.02 9.21
N ALA A 108 7.70 -4.13 8.25
CA ALA A 108 8.72 -3.22 7.77
C ALA A 108 9.10 -2.16 8.82
N PRO A 109 10.38 -1.74 8.86
CA PRO A 109 10.83 -0.72 9.79
C PRO A 109 10.17 0.64 9.52
N CYS A 110 10.09 1.46 10.56
CA CYS A 110 9.67 2.86 10.46
C CYS A 110 10.80 3.76 10.99
N ILE A 111 10.99 4.91 10.37
CA ILE A 111 11.77 6.00 10.97
C ILE A 111 10.97 6.52 12.16
N CYS A 112 11.39 6.14 13.37
CA CYS A 112 10.88 6.73 14.60
C CYS A 112 11.60 8.07 14.83
N GLU A 113 10.86 9.13 15.17
CA GLU A 113 11.49 10.34 15.72
C GLU A 113 12.09 10.01 17.09
N GLU A 114 13.35 9.56 17.13
CA GLU A 114 14.11 9.55 18.38
C GLU A 114 14.49 10.98 18.74
N GLY A 115 13.64 11.63 19.55
CA GLY A 115 13.83 13.04 19.88
C GLY A 115 13.12 13.57 21.13
N PHE A 116 12.50 12.75 21.98
CA PHE A 116 12.17 13.18 23.34
C PHE A 116 13.04 12.41 24.33
N LYS A 117 14.15 13.05 24.72
CA LYS A 117 14.79 12.76 26.01
C LYS A 117 13.71 12.93 27.08
N SER A 118 13.21 11.82 27.61
CA SER A 118 12.54 11.83 28.90
C SER A 118 13.60 12.13 29.95
N GLU A 119 13.86 13.42 30.19
CA GLU A 119 14.50 13.80 31.45
C GLU A 119 13.62 13.27 32.59
N PRO A 120 14.19 12.55 33.58
CA PRO A 120 13.41 12.13 34.72
C PRO A 120 12.94 13.38 35.45
N LEU A 121 11.62 13.53 35.63
CA LEU A 121 11.03 14.58 36.45
C LEU A 121 11.70 14.54 37.84
N PRO A 122 12.14 15.69 38.38
CA PRO A 122 12.74 15.71 39.71
C PRO A 122 11.67 15.31 40.72
N VAL A 123 11.99 14.31 41.54
CA VAL A 123 11.20 13.94 42.71
C VAL A 123 11.24 15.13 43.66
N LEU A 124 10.10 15.82 43.82
CA LEU A 124 9.91 16.84 44.84
C LEU A 124 9.88 16.14 46.21
N HIS A 125 10.88 16.45 47.05
CA HIS A 125 10.92 16.10 48.47
C HIS A 125 10.05 17.05 49.29
#